data_AF-A0A7H8KFC8-F1
#
_entry.id   AF-A0A7H8KFC8-F1
#
_cell.length_a   1.000
_cell.length_b   1.000
_cell.length_c   1.000
_cell.angle_alpha   90.00
_cell.angle_beta   90.00
_cell.angle_gamma   90.00
#
_symmetry.space_group_name_H-M   'P 1'
#
loop_
_entity.id
_entity.type
_entity.pdbx_description
1 polymer ?
#
loop_
_entity_poly.entity_id
_entity_poly.type
_entity_poly.pdbx_seq_one_letter_code
_entity_poly.pdbx_strand_id
1 'polypeptide(L)'
;MIEVVAAAVGVIGALAGTVLGVIIQRRHQRDALIHDARLAVYADMFIHLASTERWVARLVGESSDHDPVRNLAPQDLGAISGRVLLLCTPPTRQAWQEYLDALHDLSWLVSDYTEDEGPVASGIPTLVRLQAAIEDAYRRARVEGGLKNE
;
A
#
# COMPACT_ATOMS: atom_id res chain seq x y z
N MET A 1 -57.63 -8.84 27.09
CA MET A 1 -57.24 -7.75 26.16
C MET A 1 -55.81 -7.28 26.38
N ILE A 2 -55.38 -7.04 27.63
CA ILE A 2 -54.03 -6.54 27.96
C ILE A 2 -52.90 -7.51 27.56
N GLU A 3 -53.10 -8.82 27.72
CA GLU A 3 -52.09 -9.85 27.38
C GLU A 3 -51.76 -9.93 25.88
N VAL A 4 -52.76 -9.70 25.02
CA VAL A 4 -52.57 -9.71 23.56
C VAL A 4 -51.73 -8.51 23.11
N VAL A 5 -51.91 -7.36 23.76
CA VAL A 5 -51.12 -6.15 23.50
C VAL A 5 -49.67 -6.34 23.94
N ALA A 6 -49.44 -6.92 25.12
CA ALA A 6 -48.10 -7.22 25.60
C ALA A 6 -47.35 -8.21 24.70
N ALA A 7 -48.03 -9.27 24.23
CA ALA A 7 -47.46 -10.24 23.29
C ALA A 7 -47.12 -9.60 21.93
N ALA A 8 -48.01 -8.75 21.39
CA ALA A 8 -47.77 -8.05 20.14
C ALA A 8 -46.57 -7.07 20.23
N VAL A 9 -46.45 -6.33 21.33
CA VAL A 9 -45.31 -5.44 21.58
C VAL A 9 -44.01 -6.24 21.72
N GLY A 10 -44.03 -7.40 22.40
CA GLY A 10 -42.87 -8.28 22.51
C GLY A 10 -42.39 -8.82 21.15
N VAL A 11 -43.32 -9.23 20.28
CA VAL A 11 -42.99 -9.73 18.93
C VAL A 11 -42.44 -8.62 18.04
N ILE A 12 -43.02 -7.41 18.08
CA ILE A 12 -42.52 -6.25 17.31
C ILE A 12 -41.13 -5.84 17.83
N GLY A 13 -40.91 -5.84 19.14
CA GLY A 13 -39.60 -5.55 19.74
C GLY A 13 -38.53 -6.56 19.36
N ALA A 14 -38.87 -7.86 19.34
CA ALA A 14 -37.95 -8.92 18.90
C ALA A 14 -37.62 -8.83 17.40
N LEU A 15 -38.60 -8.52 16.55
CA LEU A 15 -38.39 -8.29 15.12
C LEU A 15 -37.55 -7.03 14.86
N ALA A 16 -37.80 -5.95 15.58
CA ALA A 16 -37.00 -4.72 15.47
C ALA A 16 -35.54 -4.95 15.94
N GLY A 17 -35.35 -5.67 17.04
CA GLY A 17 -34.02 -6.01 17.58
C GLY A 17 -33.21 -6.91 16.66
N THR A 18 -33.84 -7.91 16.03
CA THR A 18 -33.17 -8.78 15.05
C THR A 18 -32.79 -8.03 13.77
N VAL A 19 -33.66 -7.17 13.24
CA VAL A 19 -33.35 -6.32 12.08
C VAL A 19 -32.20 -5.36 12.39
N LEU A 20 -32.21 -4.69 13.56
CA LEU A 20 -31.10 -3.82 13.97
C LEU A 20 -29.79 -4.60 14.12
N GLY A 21 -29.85 -5.78 14.77
CA GLY A 21 -28.70 -6.66 14.96
C GLY A 21 -28.06 -7.07 13.64
N VAL A 22 -28.86 -7.46 12.64
CA VAL A 22 -28.38 -7.80 11.30
C VAL A 22 -27.73 -6.60 10.59
N ILE A 23 -28.29 -5.41 10.72
CA ILE A 23 -27.73 -4.19 10.11
C ILE A 23 -26.37 -3.85 10.73
N ILE A 24 -26.28 -3.89 12.06
CA ILE A 24 -25.04 -3.61 12.79
C ILE A 24 -23.98 -4.66 12.44
N GLN A 25 -24.34 -5.94 12.44
CA GLN A 25 -23.43 -7.02 12.08
C GLN A 25 -22.92 -6.89 10.64
N ARG A 26 -23.79 -6.53 9.68
CA ARG A 26 -23.39 -6.28 8.28
C ARG A 26 -22.44 -5.09 8.16
N ARG A 27 -22.64 -4.03 8.95
CA ARG A 27 -21.71 -2.88 8.99
C ARG A 27 -20.35 -3.30 9.51
N HIS A 28 -20.29 -3.99 10.65
CA HIS A 28 -19.02 -4.51 11.19
C HIS A 28 -18.32 -5.47 10.24
N GLN A 29 -19.05 -6.36 9.57
CA GLN A 29 -18.47 -7.25 8.56
C GLN A 29 -17.89 -6.46 7.38
N ARG A 30 -18.58 -5.42 6.90
CA ARG A 30 -18.05 -4.55 5.84
C ARG A 30 -16.80 -3.80 6.28
N ASP A 31 -16.82 -3.25 7.49
CA ASP A 31 -15.67 -2.51 8.03
C ASP A 31 -14.45 -3.43 8.20
N ALA A 32 -14.67 -4.67 8.68
CA ALA A 32 -13.62 -5.68 8.77
C ALA A 32 -13.05 -6.04 7.40
N LEU A 33 -13.89 -6.28 6.39
CA LEU A 33 -13.44 -6.58 5.03
C LEU A 33 -12.63 -5.43 4.41
N ILE A 34 -13.03 -4.18 4.65
CA ILE A 34 -12.27 -3.01 4.19
C ILE A 34 -10.93 -2.92 4.90
N HIS A 35 -10.90 -3.19 6.20
CA HIS A 35 -9.67 -3.20 6.99
C HIS A 35 -8.69 -4.27 6.51
N ASP A 36 -9.16 -5.50 6.31
CA ASP A 36 -8.35 -6.60 5.76
C ASP A 36 -7.84 -6.28 4.35
N ALA A 37 -8.70 -5.69 3.51
CA ALA A 37 -8.30 -5.26 2.18
C ALA A 37 -7.18 -4.21 2.24
N ARG A 38 -7.24 -3.23 3.15
CA ARG A 38 -6.18 -2.23 3.34
C ARG A 38 -4.87 -2.85 3.79
N LEU A 39 -4.91 -3.79 4.74
CA LEU A 39 -3.71 -4.50 5.19
C LEU A 39 -3.05 -5.27 4.05
N ALA A 40 -3.84 -5.91 3.18
CA ALA A 40 -3.33 -6.57 1.98
C ALA A 40 -2.65 -5.59 1.02
N VAL A 41 -3.20 -4.38 0.84
CA VAL A 41 -2.53 -3.33 0.02
C VAL A 41 -1.20 -2.93 0.63
N TYR A 42 -1.12 -2.69 1.94
CA TYR A 42 0.15 -2.31 2.57
C TYR A 42 1.21 -3.40 2.47
N ALA A 43 0.83 -4.67 2.60
CA ALA A 43 1.74 -5.79 2.39
C ALA A 43 2.32 -5.77 0.96
N ASP A 44 1.46 -5.60 -0.06
CA ASP A 44 1.90 -5.51 -1.45
C ASP A 44 2.81 -4.28 -1.69
N MET A 45 2.45 -3.12 -1.13
CA MET A 45 3.28 -1.91 -1.20
C MET A 45 4.66 -2.15 -0.58
N PHE A 46 4.73 -2.73 0.62
CA PHE A 46 6.00 -2.97 1.30
C PHE A 46 6.89 -3.95 0.55
N ILE A 47 6.32 -5.04 0.00
CA ILE A 47 7.09 -5.98 -0.82
C ILE A 47 7.66 -5.26 -2.05
N HIS A 48 6.86 -4.41 -2.68
CA HIS A 48 7.28 -3.67 -3.85
C HIS A 48 8.39 -2.67 -3.54
N LEU A 49 8.21 -1.84 -2.51
CA LEU A 49 9.23 -0.88 -2.05
C LEU A 49 10.56 -1.59 -1.70
N ALA A 50 10.51 -2.71 -0.98
CA ALA A 50 11.68 -3.50 -0.62
C ALA A 50 12.38 -4.14 -1.84
N SER A 51 11.61 -4.47 -2.88
CA SER A 51 12.19 -4.96 -4.14
C SER A 51 12.92 -3.83 -4.88
N THR A 52 12.38 -2.61 -4.84
CA THR A 52 12.98 -1.43 -5.46
C THR A 52 14.24 -0.98 -4.73
N GLU A 53 14.25 -0.97 -3.39
CA GLU A 53 15.46 -0.69 -2.60
C GLU A 53 16.61 -1.64 -2.97
N ARG A 54 16.31 -2.94 -3.11
CA ARG A 54 17.30 -3.93 -3.53
C ARG A 54 17.78 -3.75 -4.97
N TRP A 55 16.95 -3.22 -5.86
CA TRP A 55 17.36 -2.85 -7.21
C TRP A 55 18.26 -1.61 -7.20
N VAL A 56 17.91 -0.58 -6.42
CA VAL A 56 18.73 0.62 -6.25
C VAL A 56 20.10 0.31 -5.63
N ALA A 57 20.16 -0.53 -4.59
CA ALA A 57 21.42 -0.94 -3.97
C ALA A 57 22.36 -1.66 -4.96
N ARG A 58 21.79 -2.44 -5.89
CA ARG A 58 22.54 -3.09 -6.98
C ARG A 58 23.08 -2.06 -7.99
N LEU A 59 22.28 -1.06 -8.37
CA LEU A 59 22.71 0.00 -9.31
C LEU A 59 23.90 0.82 -8.80
N VAL A 60 23.96 1.05 -7.48
CA VAL A 60 25.02 1.85 -6.83
C VAL A 60 26.28 1.02 -6.54
N GLY A 61 26.23 -0.30 -6.72
CA GLY A 61 27.37 -1.19 -6.48
C GLY A 61 27.61 -1.55 -5.02
N GLU A 62 26.61 -1.38 -4.15
CA GLU A 62 26.70 -1.75 -2.73
C GLU A 62 26.42 -3.25 -2.47
N SER A 63 25.88 -3.99 -3.45
CA SER A 63 25.70 -5.44 -3.33
C SER A 63 26.95 -6.20 -3.78
N SER A 64 27.48 -7.09 -2.93
CA SER A 64 28.79 -7.75 -3.10
C SER A 64 28.89 -8.80 -4.21
N ASP A 65 27.92 -8.96 -5.10
CA ASP A 65 28.01 -9.91 -6.20
C ASP A 65 27.48 -9.28 -7.49
N HIS A 66 28.23 -9.50 -8.57
CA HIS A 66 27.90 -9.21 -9.97
C HIS A 66 26.63 -9.98 -10.39
N ASP A 67 25.50 -9.61 -9.83
CA ASP A 67 24.19 -10.08 -10.26
C ASP A 67 23.73 -9.08 -11.33
N PRO A 68 23.55 -9.47 -12.61
CA PRO A 68 23.12 -8.54 -13.65
C PRO A 68 21.90 -7.78 -13.16
N VAL A 69 21.82 -6.48 -13.48
CA VAL A 69 20.67 -5.62 -13.17
C VAL A 69 19.44 -6.17 -13.92
N ARG A 70 18.90 -7.29 -13.44
CA ARG A 70 17.67 -7.86 -13.94
C ARG A 70 16.59 -6.92 -13.49
N ASN A 71 15.88 -6.36 -14.47
CA ASN A 71 14.67 -5.57 -14.28
C ASN A 71 13.84 -6.17 -13.14
N LEU A 72 13.39 -5.31 -12.23
CA LEU A 72 12.39 -5.63 -11.23
C LEU A 72 11.34 -6.54 -11.89
N ALA A 73 11.21 -7.78 -11.39
CA ALA A 73 10.18 -8.68 -11.89
C ALA A 73 8.85 -7.92 -11.84
N PRO A 74 8.04 -7.94 -12.91
CA PRO A 74 6.87 -7.08 -13.01
C PRO A 74 5.83 -7.55 -12.01
N GLN A 75 5.88 -7.02 -10.80
CA GLN A 75 4.70 -6.95 -9.97
C GLN A 75 3.71 -6.03 -10.69
N ASP A 76 2.43 -6.40 -10.68
CA ASP A 76 1.38 -5.63 -11.32
C ASP A 76 1.19 -4.28 -10.59
N LEU A 77 2.04 -3.32 -10.95
CA LEU A 77 2.06 -1.96 -10.43
C LEU A 77 0.69 -1.29 -10.60
N GLY A 78 -0.01 -1.62 -11.69
CA GLY A 78 -1.35 -1.12 -11.98
C GLY A 78 -2.36 -1.62 -10.95
N ALA A 79 -2.33 -2.92 -10.63
CA ALA A 79 -3.21 -3.49 -9.61
C ALA A 79 -2.91 -2.94 -8.21
N ILE A 80 -1.63 -2.76 -7.83
CA ILE A 80 -1.27 -2.16 -6.54
C ILE A 80 -1.76 -0.70 -6.49
N SER A 81 -1.45 0.09 -7.52
CA SER A 81 -1.77 1.53 -7.57
C SER A 81 -3.29 1.77 -7.58
N GLY A 82 -4.06 0.96 -8.30
CA GLY A 82 -5.52 1.02 -8.28
C GLY A 82 -6.08 0.75 -6.88
N ARG A 83 -5.51 -0.21 -6.15
CA ARG A 83 -5.93 -0.51 -4.78
C ARG A 83 -5.52 0.58 -3.79
N VAL A 84 -4.33 1.16 -3.93
CA VAL A 84 -3.89 2.34 -3.15
C VAL A 84 -4.84 3.51 -3.34
N LEU A 85 -5.24 3.79 -4.59
CA LEU A 85 -6.17 4.88 -4.91
C LEU A 85 -7.54 4.71 -4.24
N LEU A 86 -8.05 3.47 -4.20
CA LEU A 86 -9.39 3.14 -3.70
C LEU A 86 -9.45 2.99 -2.18
N LEU A 87 -8.40 2.45 -1.56
CA LEU A 87 -8.46 1.97 -0.17
C LEU A 87 -7.67 2.84 0.81
N CYS A 88 -6.63 3.56 0.38
CA CYS A 88 -5.75 4.30 1.27
C CYS A 88 -6.15 5.79 1.44
N THR A 89 -5.62 6.42 2.49
CA THR A 89 -5.84 7.84 2.78
C THR A 89 -5.15 8.76 1.75
N PRO A 90 -5.59 10.03 1.60
CA PRO A 90 -4.94 10.99 0.71
C PRO A 90 -3.42 11.12 0.89
N PRO A 91 -2.86 11.19 2.11
CA PRO A 91 -1.40 11.25 2.30
C PRO A 91 -0.65 10.04 1.75
N THR A 92 -1.15 8.82 2.00
CA THR A 92 -0.52 7.59 1.50
C THR A 92 -0.60 7.49 -0.02
N ARG A 93 -1.71 7.94 -0.62
CA ARG A 93 -1.86 8.01 -2.07
C ARG A 93 -0.87 9.00 -2.70
N GLN A 94 -0.68 10.15 -2.08
CA GLN A 94 0.30 11.14 -2.54
C GLN A 94 1.72 10.59 -2.47
N ALA A 95 2.12 10.00 -1.34
CA ALA A 95 3.45 9.41 -1.19
C ALA A 95 3.69 8.25 -2.18
N TRP A 96 2.67 7.43 -2.45
CA TRP A 96 2.75 6.40 -3.47
C TRP A 96 2.94 7.00 -4.88
N GLN A 97 2.23 8.07 -5.22
CA GLN A 97 2.41 8.75 -6.50
C GLN A 97 3.82 9.37 -6.63
N GLU A 98 4.31 10.03 -5.59
CA GLU A 98 5.67 10.60 -5.57
C GLU A 98 6.75 9.52 -5.75
N TYR A 99 6.54 8.34 -5.16
CA TYR A 99 7.36 7.15 -5.39
C TYR A 99 7.31 6.68 -6.85
N LEU A 100 6.13 6.58 -7.45
CA LEU A 100 5.98 6.15 -8.84
C LEU A 100 6.66 7.12 -9.82
N ASP A 101 6.52 8.42 -9.58
CA ASP A 101 7.14 9.45 -10.40
C ASP A 101 8.68 9.38 -10.29
N ALA A 102 9.21 9.22 -9.08
CA ALA A 102 10.65 9.08 -8.86
C ALA A 102 11.22 7.79 -9.46
N LEU A 103 10.46 6.69 -9.39
CA LEU A 103 10.84 5.41 -10.00
C LEU A 103 10.90 5.53 -11.53
N HIS A 104 9.92 6.21 -12.11
CA HIS A 104 9.88 6.48 -13.56
C HIS A 104 11.11 7.27 -13.99
N ASP A 105 11.42 8.38 -13.29
CA ASP A 105 12.57 9.22 -13.60
C ASP A 105 13.89 8.44 -13.54
N LEU A 106 14.07 7.57 -12.52
CA LEU A 106 15.27 6.75 -12.42
C LEU A 106 15.34 5.68 -13.51
N SER A 107 14.21 5.05 -13.83
CA SER A 107 14.16 4.02 -14.89
C SER A 107 14.55 4.60 -16.25
N TRP A 108 14.16 5.85 -16.53
CA TRP A 108 14.52 6.55 -17.74
C TRP A 108 16.02 6.89 -17.76
N LEU A 109 16.55 7.41 -16.65
CA LEU A 109 17.99 7.68 -16.51
C LEU A 109 18.85 6.41 -16.70
N VAL A 110 18.45 5.29 -16.10
CA VAL A 110 19.17 4.02 -16.21
C VAL A 110 19.13 3.50 -17.65
N SER A 111 17.98 3.60 -18.32
CA SER A 111 17.85 3.25 -19.74
C SER A 111 18.85 4.04 -20.61
N ASP A 112 19.05 5.32 -20.33
CA ASP A 112 19.98 6.18 -21.08
C ASP A 112 21.45 5.92 -20.74
N TYR A 113 21.76 5.33 -19.57
CA TYR A 113 23.13 5.04 -19.10
C TYR A 113 23.66 3.65 -19.50
N THR A 114 22.80 2.72 -19.93
CA THR A 114 23.16 1.31 -20.20
C THR A 114 24.11 1.06 -21.39
N GLU A 115 24.69 2.09 -22.02
CA GLU A 115 25.61 1.91 -23.16
C GLU A 115 27.11 1.80 -22.78
N ASP A 116 27.56 2.12 -21.55
CA ASP A 116 29.01 2.26 -21.23
C ASP A 116 29.47 1.76 -19.81
N GLU A 117 28.83 0.72 -19.26
CA GLU A 117 28.68 0.43 -17.81
C GLU A 117 29.90 0.46 -16.85
N GLY A 118 29.81 1.40 -15.89
CA GLY A 118 30.28 1.29 -14.51
C GLY A 118 29.13 1.61 -13.52
N PRO A 119 29.31 1.46 -12.20
CA PRO A 119 28.26 1.71 -11.21
C PRO A 119 27.75 3.16 -11.25
N VAL A 120 26.45 3.35 -10.98
CA VAL A 120 25.81 4.67 -10.94
C VAL A 120 26.25 5.38 -9.66
N ALA A 121 26.68 6.63 -9.76
CA ALA A 121 27.09 7.42 -8.59
C ALA A 121 25.92 7.58 -7.60
N SER A 122 26.16 7.28 -6.31
CA SER A 122 25.15 7.34 -5.24
C SER A 122 24.53 8.71 -4.99
N GLY A 123 25.20 9.78 -5.43
CA GLY A 123 24.77 11.17 -5.20
C GLY A 123 23.89 11.77 -6.30
N ILE A 124 23.42 10.99 -7.28
CA ILE A 124 22.60 11.53 -8.37
C ILE A 124 21.23 11.98 -7.81
N PRO A 125 20.75 13.21 -8.14
CA PRO A 125 19.50 13.74 -7.60
C PRO A 125 18.28 12.81 -7.76
N THR A 126 18.19 12.10 -8.87
CA THR A 126 17.10 11.15 -9.14
C THR A 126 17.11 9.95 -8.18
N LEU A 127 18.29 9.45 -7.82
CA LEU A 127 18.45 8.34 -6.89
C LEU A 127 18.11 8.77 -5.46
N VAL A 128 18.61 9.94 -5.04
CA VAL A 128 18.27 10.54 -3.74
C VAL A 128 16.77 10.79 -3.62
N ARG A 129 16.14 11.31 -4.67
CA ARG A 129 14.69 11.52 -4.71
C ARG A 129 13.93 10.20 -4.58
N LEU A 130 14.34 9.14 -5.27
CA LEU A 130 13.70 7.83 -5.15
C LEU A 130 13.84 7.25 -3.74
N GLN A 131 15.03 7.32 -3.13
CA GLN A 131 15.24 6.86 -1.76
C GLN A 131 14.35 7.61 -0.76
N ALA A 132 14.27 8.93 -0.87
CA ALA A 132 13.39 9.74 -0.03
C ALA A 132 11.90 9.41 -0.24
N ALA A 133 11.49 9.17 -1.49
CA ALA A 133 10.12 8.80 -1.81
C ALA A 133 9.74 7.40 -1.32
N ILE A 134 10.67 6.44 -1.38
CA ILE A 134 10.52 5.11 -0.78
C ILE A 134 10.31 5.24 0.74
N GLU A 135 11.15 6.03 1.41
CA GLU A 135 11.05 6.24 2.85
C GLU A 135 9.71 6.88 3.26
N ASP A 136 9.26 7.91 2.54
CA ASP A 136 7.96 8.53 2.83
C ASP A 136 6.80 7.56 2.57
N ALA A 137 6.84 6.80 1.48
CA ALA A 137 5.82 5.78 1.19
C ALA A 137 5.73 4.72 2.29
N TYR A 138 6.87 4.22 2.80
CA TYR A 138 6.91 3.34 3.97
C TYR A 138 6.30 3.99 5.20
N ARG A 139 6.73 5.22 5.51
CA ARG A 139 6.29 5.96 6.69
C ARG A 139 4.78 6.17 6.68
N ARG A 140 4.20 6.60 5.56
CA ARG A 140 2.75 6.83 5.41
C ARG A 140 1.95 5.53 5.53
N ALA A 141 2.37 4.47 4.83
CA ALA A 141 1.71 3.17 4.91
C ALA A 141 1.79 2.55 6.31
N ARG A 142 2.91 2.71 7.03
CA ARG A 142 3.05 2.26 8.43
C ARG A 142 2.11 3.02 9.37
N VAL A 143 2.09 4.34 9.29
CA VAL A 143 1.22 5.18 10.12
C VAL A 143 -0.25 4.84 9.88
N GLU A 144 -0.67 4.69 8.60
CA GLU A 144 -2.05 4.33 8.27
C GLU A 144 -2.38 2.87 8.66
N GLY A 145 -1.41 1.97 8.57
CA GLY A 145 -1.52 0.58 9.03
C GLY A 145 -1.46 0.40 10.56
N GLY A 146 -1.26 1.47 11.33
CA GLY A 146 -1.15 1.41 12.80
C GLY A 146 0.15 0.81 13.32
N LEU A 147 1.19 0.74 12.48
CA LEU A 147 2.53 0.29 12.86
C LEU A 147 3.31 1.45 13.47
N LYS A 148 4.12 1.18 14.51
CA LYS A 148 4.96 2.21 15.15
C LYS A 148 6.09 2.64 14.20
N ASN A 149 6.40 3.94 14.20
CA ASN A 149 7.66 4.44 13.64
C ASN A 149 8.73 4.23 14.72
N GLU A 150 9.63 3.27 14.50
CA GLU A 150 10.86 3.13 15.28
C GLU A 150 11.91 4.12 14.77
#